data_AF-A0A842NBX3-F1
#
_entry.id   AF-A0A842NBX3-F1
#
_cell.length_a   1.000
_cell.length_b   1.000
_cell.length_c   1.000
_cell.angle_alpha   90.00
_cell.angle_beta   90.00
_cell.angle_gamma   90.00
#
_symmetry.space_group_name_H-M   'P 1'
#
loop_
_entity.id
_entity.type
_entity.pdbx_description
1 polymer ?
#
loop_
_entity_poly.entity_id
_entity_poly.type
_entity_poly.pdbx_seq_one_letter_code
_entity_poly.pdbx_strand_id
1 'polypeptide(L)' 'LALADQVELLEEDIDELYSQARLNLATLEFPGYSRGALILLNEFFDALETVADWCENTVDIVRAISVRSL' A
#
# COMPACT_ATOMS: atom_id res chain seq x y z
N LEU A 1 -1.91 6.80 -20.47
CA LEU A 1 -2.47 7.37 -19.23
C LEU A 1 -3.46 6.42 -18.56
N ALA A 2 -4.38 5.76 -19.29
CA ALA A 2 -5.32 4.80 -18.69
C ALA A 2 -4.73 3.67 -17.81
N LEU A 3 -3.51 3.20 -18.08
CA LEU A 3 -2.82 2.24 -17.19
C LEU A 3 -2.29 2.91 -15.94
N ALA A 4 -1.91 4.18 -16.03
CA ALA A 4 -1.46 4.95 -14.87
C ALA A 4 -2.60 5.16 -13.89
N ASP A 5 -3.76 5.52 -14.42
CA ASP A 5 -4.98 5.73 -13.65
C ASP A 5 -5.46 4.42 -12.98
N GLN A 6 -5.20 3.26 -13.60
CA GLN A 6 -5.46 1.96 -12.98
C GLN A 6 -4.52 1.65 -11.82
N VAL A 7 -3.25 2.05 -11.90
CA VAL A 7 -2.30 1.84 -10.80
C VAL A 7 -2.62 2.75 -9.62
N GLU A 8 -3.03 3.99 -9.88
CA GLU A 8 -3.50 4.94 -8.86
C GLU A 8 -4.73 4.39 -8.11
N LEU A 9 -5.75 3.88 -8.82
CA LEU A 9 -6.92 3.25 -8.17
C LEU A 9 -6.54 2.02 -7.33
N LEU A 10 -5.55 1.24 -7.76
CA LEU A 10 -5.08 0.07 -7.01
C LEU A 10 -4.29 0.48 -5.76
N GLU A 11 -3.54 1.57 -5.83
CA GLU A 11 -2.83 2.13 -4.69
C GLU A 11 -3.82 2.67 -3.65
N GLU A 12 -4.85 3.42 -4.07
CA GLU A 12 -5.92 3.90 -3.18
C GLU A 12 -6.65 2.75 -2.46
N ASP A 13 -6.93 1.66 -3.17
CA ASP A 13 -7.52 0.44 -2.59
C ASP A 13 -6.59 -0.21 -1.54
N ILE A 14 -5.28 -0.24 -1.80
CA ILE A 14 -4.29 -0.80 -0.87
C ILE A 14 -4.13 0.09 0.36
N ASP A 15 -4.14 1.41 0.19
CA ASP A 15 -4.05 2.38 1.27
C ASP A 15 -5.21 2.27 2.27
N GLU A 16 -6.43 2.11 1.76
CA GLU A 16 -7.61 1.88 2.59
C GLU A 16 -7.49 0.55 3.36
N LEU A 17 -7.07 -0.53 2.69
CA LEU A 17 -6.85 -1.82 3.34
C LEU A 17 -5.74 -1.77 4.40
N TYR A 18 -4.66 -1.06 4.13
CA TYR A 18 -3.54 -0.88 5.04
C TYR A 18 -3.97 -0.11 6.30
N SER A 19 -4.72 0.98 6.12
CA SER A 19 -5.32 1.76 7.21
C SER A 19 -6.23 0.90 8.10
N GLN A 20 -7.13 0.13 7.50
CA GLN A 20 -8.02 -0.79 8.22
C GLN A 20 -7.23 -1.89 8.96
N ALA A 21 -6.21 -2.48 8.32
CA ALA A 21 -5.38 -3.52 8.92
C ALA A 21 -4.62 -3.02 10.15
N ARG A 22 -4.05 -1.81 10.06
CA ARG A 22 -3.37 -1.13 11.18
C ARG A 22 -4.33 -0.81 12.33
N LEU A 23 -5.53 -0.32 12.02
CA LEU A 23 -6.56 -0.07 13.02
C LEU A 23 -6.95 -1.36 13.75
N ASN A 24 -7.15 -2.46 13.01
CA ASN A 24 -7.47 -3.76 13.58
C ASN A 24 -6.34 -4.28 14.48
N LEU A 25 -5.08 -4.18 14.04
CA LEU A 25 -3.90 -4.54 14.84
C LEU A 25 -3.81 -3.75 16.16
N ALA A 26 -4.21 -2.47 16.14
CA ALA A 26 -4.16 -1.60 17.31
C ALA A 26 -5.32 -1.80 18.30
N THR A 27 -6.46 -2.29 17.84
CA THR A 27 -7.72 -2.27 18.62
C THR A 27 -8.25 -3.65 19.00
N LEU A 28 -7.89 -4.69 18.26
CA LEU A 28 -8.38 -6.05 18.52
C LEU A 28 -7.45 -6.81 19.47
N GLU A 29 -8.01 -7.81 20.15
CA GLU A 29 -7.24 -8.79 20.90
C GLU A 29 -6.89 -9.98 20.01
N PHE A 30 -5.64 -10.46 20.12
CA PHE A 30 -5.13 -11.59 19.34
C PHE A 30 -4.72 -12.76 20.27
N PRO A 31 -5.68 -13.40 20.97
CA PRO A 31 -5.38 -14.52 21.83
C PRO A 31 -4.77 -15.66 21.01
N GLY A 32 -3.66 -16.23 21.50
CA GLY A 32 -2.93 -17.30 20.80
C GLY A 32 -1.82 -16.84 19.86
N TYR A 33 -1.66 -15.52 19.64
CA TYR A 33 -0.52 -14.97 18.91
C TYR A 33 0.53 -14.39 19.86
N SER A 34 1.80 -14.55 19.51
CA SER A 34 2.89 -13.88 20.23
C SER A 34 3.00 -12.42 19.78
N ARG A 35 3.54 -11.56 20.65
CA ARG A 35 3.83 -10.16 20.29
C ARG A 35 4.75 -10.06 19.08
N GLY A 36 5.75 -10.95 18.99
CA GLY A 36 6.66 -10.99 17.84
C GLY A 36 5.94 -11.31 16.53
N ALA A 37 4.95 -12.22 16.56
CA ALA A 37 4.15 -12.52 15.38
C ALA A 37 3.31 -11.31 14.93
N LEU A 38 2.76 -10.53 15.88
CA LEU A 38 2.01 -9.32 15.56
C LEU A 38 2.90 -8.19 15.01
N ILE A 39 4.14 -8.06 15.51
CA ILE A 39 5.12 -7.12 14.96
C ILE A 39 5.45 -7.48 13.51
N LEU A 40 5.76 -8.76 13.24
CA LEU A 40 6.05 -9.22 11.89
C LEU A 40 4.84 -9.06 10.94
N LEU A 41 3.62 -9.24 11.45
CA LEU A 41 2.41 -8.99 10.68
C LEU A 41 2.26 -7.50 10.32
N ASN A 42 2.57 -6.60 11.26
CA ASN A 42 2.61 -5.17 10.96
C ASN A 42 3.68 -4.84 9.91
N GLU A 43 4.92 -5.31 10.10
CA GLU A 43 6.01 -5.09 9.13
C GLU A 43 5.68 -5.64 7.74
N PHE A 44 4.94 -6.76 7.68
CA PHE A 44 4.42 -7.30 6.42
C PHE A 44 3.42 -6.37 5.74
N PHE A 45 2.49 -5.77 6.49
CA PHE A 45 1.55 -4.79 5.95
C PHE A 45 2.27 -3.51 5.48
N ASP A 46 3.22 -3.01 6.27
CA ASP A 46 4.04 -1.86 5.89
C ASP A 46 4.79 -2.16 4.57
N ALA A 47 5.33 -3.37 4.41
CA ALA A 47 6.01 -3.77 3.17
C ALA A 47 5.08 -3.87 1.95
N LEU A 48 3.82 -4.28 2.13
CA LEU A 48 2.84 -4.33 1.04
C LEU A 48 2.45 -2.93 0.55
N GLU A 49 2.17 -2.02 1.48
CA GLU A 49 1.90 -0.61 1.15
C GLU A 49 3.09 0.03 0.44
N THR A 50 4.31 -0.18 0.95
CA THR A 50 5.51 0.38 0.34
C THR A 50 5.71 -0.13 -1.10
N VAL A 51 5.37 -1.39 -1.40
CA VAL A 51 5.45 -1.91 -2.78
C VAL A 51 4.40 -1.26 -3.68
N ALA A 52 3.20 -0.98 -3.18
CA ALA A 52 2.15 -0.30 -3.92
C ALA A 52 2.53 1.16 -4.23
N ASP A 53 3.00 1.90 -3.23
CA ASP A 53 3.53 3.27 -3.38
C ASP A 53 4.67 3.33 -4.42
N TRP A 54 5.60 2.36 -4.42
CA TRP A 54 6.64 2.31 -5.45
C TRP A 54 6.08 2.09 -6.87
N CYS A 55 4.98 1.36 -7.01
CA CYS A 55 4.33 1.15 -8.30
C CYS A 55 3.66 2.45 -8.79
N GLU A 56 2.97 3.16 -7.91
CA GLU A 56 2.33 4.46 -8.18
C GLU A 56 3.38 5.52 -8.54
N ASN A 57 4.41 5.71 -7.70
CA ASN A 57 5.56 6.59 -7.99
C ASN A 57 6.21 6.32 -9.36
N THR A 58 6.41 5.06 -9.72
CA THR A 58 7.01 4.68 -11.01
C THR A 58 6.12 5.13 -12.18
N VAL A 59 4.82 4.88 -12.05
CA VAL A 59 3.82 5.23 -13.05
C VAL A 59 3.66 6.75 -13.18
N ASP A 60 3.76 7.49 -12.09
CA ASP A 60 3.70 8.94 -12.06
C ASP A 60 4.84 9.59 -12.83
N ILE A 61 6.05 9.03 -12.71
CA ILE A 61 7.19 9.45 -13.53
C ILE A 61 6.90 9.20 -15.03
N VAL A 62 6.37 8.02 -15.37
CA VAL A 62 6.01 7.69 -16.77
C VAL A 62 4.94 8.64 -17.30
N ARG A 63 3.93 8.98 -16.49
CA ARG A 63 2.88 9.96 -16.78
C ARG A 63 3.48 11.34 -17.04
N ALA A 64 4.37 11.82 -16.17
CA ALA A 64 5.02 13.12 -16.30
C ALA A 64 5.88 13.22 -17.59
N ILE A 65 6.62 12.15 -17.93
CA ILE A 65 7.38 12.07 -19.18
C ILE A 65 6.45 12.09 -20.39
N SER A 66 5.37 11.32 -20.35
CA SER A 66 4.40 11.22 -21.45
C SER A 66 3.73 12.56 -21.75
N VAL A 67 3.36 13.32 -20.71
CA VAL A 67 2.76 14.66 -20.85
C VAL A 67 3.77 15.68 -21.39
N ARG A 68 5.05 15.60 -21.02
CA ARG A 68 6.11 16.50 -21.51
C ARG A 68 6.59 16.19 -22.94
N SER A 69 6.31 14.99 -23.44
CA SER A 69 6.71 14.55 -24.78
C SER A 69 5.65 14.83 -25.85
N LEU A 70 4.50 15.36 -25.44
CA LEU A 70 3.40 15.84 -26.28
C LEU A 70 3.44 17.37 -26.37
#